data_AF-A0A9E2Z9Y6-F1
#
_entry.id   AF-A0A9E2Z9Y6-F1
#
_cell.length_a   1.000
_cell.length_b   1.000
_cell.length_c   1.000
_cell.angle_alpha   90.00
_cell.angle_beta   90.00
_cell.angle_gamma   90.00
#
_symmetry.space_group_name_H-M   'P 1'
#
loop_
_entity.id
_entity.type
_entity.pdbx_description
1 polymer ?
#
loop_
_entity_poly.entity_id
_entity_poly.type
_entity_poly.pdbx_seq_one_letter_code
_entity_poly.pdbx_strand_id
1 'polypeptide(L)'
;MSDEFQTPRDEATFTVKAGLAEMLKGGVIMDVVTAEHAKVAEDAGAAAVMALERVPADIRRDGGVARMSDPAMIAGIQEAVTIPV
;
A
#
# COMPACT_ATOMS: atom_id res chain seq x y z
N MET A 1 31.89 17.92 -24.93
CA MET A 1 31.39 17.06 -23.84
C MET A 1 30.57 17.96 -22.95
N SER A 2 29.32 18.17 -23.32
CA SER A 2 28.38 19.02 -22.59
C SER A 2 27.86 18.23 -21.41
N ASP A 3 28.26 18.64 -20.22
CA ASP A 3 27.76 18.13 -18.95
C ASP A 3 26.32 18.67 -18.79
N GLU A 4 25.33 17.82 -19.08
CA GLU A 4 23.92 18.13 -18.80
C GLU A 4 23.71 18.06 -17.28
N PHE A 5 23.58 19.22 -16.65
CA PHE A 5 23.12 19.32 -15.27
C PHE A 5 21.71 18.73 -15.17
N GLN A 6 21.61 17.51 -14.65
CA GLN A 6 20.34 16.83 -14.41
C GLN A 6 19.51 17.64 -13.41
N THR A 7 18.39 18.20 -13.87
CA THR A 7 17.43 18.90 -13.00
C THR A 7 16.93 17.95 -11.91
N PRO A 8 16.87 18.36 -10.63
CA PRO A 8 16.30 17.54 -9.58
C PRO A 8 14.89 17.12 -9.97
N ARG A 9 14.63 15.80 -10.03
CA ARG A 9 13.28 15.28 -10.32
C ARG A 9 12.37 15.61 -9.15
N ASP A 10 11.24 16.27 -9.42
CA ASP A 10 10.24 16.65 -8.41
C ASP A 10 9.47 15.44 -7.81
N GLU A 11 9.88 14.21 -8.11
CA GLU A 11 9.16 12.96 -7.82
C GLU A 11 9.20 12.53 -6.34
N ALA A 12 10.13 13.07 -5.54
CA ALA A 12 10.34 12.63 -4.15
C ALA A 12 10.34 13.77 -3.11
N THR A 13 9.86 14.96 -3.50
CA THR A 13 9.77 16.12 -2.61
C THR A 13 8.76 15.90 -1.50
N PHE A 14 8.92 16.63 -0.39
CA PHE A 14 7.94 16.60 0.70
C PHE A 14 6.54 16.95 0.22
N THR A 15 6.43 17.97 -0.65
CA THR A 15 5.16 18.42 -1.23
C THR A 15 4.43 17.28 -1.95
N VAL A 16 5.13 16.50 -2.77
CA VAL A 16 4.52 15.35 -3.48
C VAL A 16 4.11 14.25 -2.50
N LYS A 17 4.97 13.89 -1.54
CA LYS A 17 4.66 12.86 -0.53
C LYS A 17 3.46 13.22 0.34
N ALA A 18 3.39 14.48 0.78
CA ALA A 18 2.25 14.99 1.52
C ALA A 18 0.98 14.96 0.65
N GLY A 19 1.07 15.41 -0.61
CA GLY A 19 -0.05 15.36 -1.57
C GLY A 19 -0.63 13.96 -1.78
N LEU A 20 0.22 12.93 -1.86
CA LEU A 20 -0.25 11.54 -1.95
C LEU A 20 -1.07 11.12 -0.73
N ALA A 21 -0.65 11.52 0.48
CA ALA A 21 -1.42 11.22 1.70
C ALA A 21 -2.73 12.01 1.78
N GLU A 22 -2.75 13.25 1.26
CA GLU A 22 -3.94 14.09 1.18
C GLU A 22 -5.04 13.47 0.30
N MET A 23 -4.67 12.74 -0.76
CA MET A 23 -5.62 12.05 -1.65
C MET A 23 -6.40 10.93 -0.96
N LEU A 24 -5.92 10.41 0.17
CA LEU A 24 -6.58 9.33 0.92
C LEU A 24 -7.58 9.85 1.96
N LYS A 25 -7.69 11.18 2.14
CA LYS A 25 -8.58 11.77 3.15
C LYS A 25 -10.05 11.46 2.88
N GLY A 26 -10.78 11.17 3.95
CA GLY A 26 -12.21 10.86 3.90
C GLY A 26 -12.53 9.41 3.49
N GLY A 27 -11.52 8.60 3.18
CA GLY A 27 -11.67 7.19 2.88
C GLY A 27 -11.36 6.27 4.05
N VAL A 28 -11.51 4.97 3.80
CA VAL A 28 -11.09 3.88 4.70
C VAL A 28 -9.96 3.10 4.03
N ILE A 29 -8.91 2.79 4.78
CA ILE A 29 -7.82 1.88 4.36
C ILE A 29 -8.07 0.53 5.04
N MET A 30 -8.11 -0.56 4.27
CA MET A 30 -8.47 -1.88 4.79
C MET A 30 -7.28 -2.84 4.81
N ASP A 31 -7.07 -3.52 5.94
CA ASP A 31 -6.10 -4.62 6.07
C ASP A 31 -6.57 -5.84 5.26
N VAL A 32 -5.70 -6.37 4.39
CA VAL A 32 -6.01 -7.52 3.53
C VAL A 32 -4.87 -8.55 3.53
N VAL A 33 -5.25 -9.83 3.48
CA VAL A 33 -4.32 -10.98 3.53
C VAL A 33 -4.29 -11.79 2.24
N THR A 34 -5.19 -11.51 1.29
CA THR A 34 -5.28 -12.18 -0.01
C THR A 34 -5.71 -11.20 -1.11
N ALA A 35 -5.45 -11.55 -2.37
CA ALA A 35 -5.94 -10.81 -3.54
C ALA A 35 -7.48 -10.73 -3.59
N GLU A 36 -8.18 -11.75 -3.10
CA GLU A 36 -9.64 -11.76 -3.03
C GLU A 36 -10.16 -10.74 -2.00
N HIS A 37 -9.54 -10.68 -0.81
CA HIS A 37 -9.88 -9.65 0.18
C HIS A 37 -9.65 -8.23 -0.37
N ALA A 38 -8.57 -8.04 -1.15
CA ALA A 38 -8.27 -6.76 -1.79
C ALA A 38 -9.38 -6.31 -2.74
N LYS A 39 -9.88 -7.22 -3.60
CA LYS A 39 -11.02 -6.95 -4.49
C LYS A 39 -12.29 -6.62 -3.72
N VAL A 40 -12.61 -7.37 -2.68
CA VAL A 40 -13.78 -7.09 -1.83
C VAL A 40 -13.66 -5.72 -1.16
N ALA A 41 -12.46 -5.33 -0.72
CA ALA A 41 -12.22 -4.02 -0.13
C ALA A 41 -12.39 -2.88 -1.15
N GLU A 42 -11.87 -3.04 -2.37
CA GLU A 42 -12.04 -2.09 -3.47
C GLU A 42 -13.53 -1.95 -3.84
N ASP A 43 -14.24 -3.06 -4.04
CA ASP A 43 -15.68 -3.07 -4.35
C ASP A 43 -16.52 -2.44 -3.23
N ALA A 44 -16.08 -2.55 -1.97
CA ALA A 44 -16.72 -1.91 -0.82
C ALA A 44 -16.42 -0.40 -0.71
N GLY A 45 -15.58 0.15 -1.58
CA GLY A 45 -15.23 1.57 -1.62
C GLY A 45 -14.06 1.96 -0.70
N ALA A 46 -13.14 1.04 -0.40
CA ALA A 46 -11.89 1.38 0.26
C ALA A 46 -11.09 2.37 -0.59
N ALA A 47 -10.46 3.36 0.06
CA ALA A 47 -9.59 4.31 -0.64
C ALA A 47 -8.20 3.74 -0.93
N ALA A 48 -7.77 2.74 -0.13
CA ALA A 48 -6.54 1.98 -0.31
C ALA A 48 -6.64 0.66 0.49
N VAL A 49 -5.71 -0.25 0.26
CA VAL A 49 -5.57 -1.49 1.06
C VAL A 49 -4.19 -1.57 1.70
N MET A 50 -4.08 -2.31 2.81
CA MET A 50 -2.82 -2.59 3.48
C MET A 50 -2.53 -4.09 3.44
N ALA A 51 -1.50 -4.48 2.69
CA ALA A 51 -1.14 -5.88 2.46
C ALA A 51 -0.32 -6.46 3.62
N LEU A 52 -0.84 -7.50 4.27
CA LEU A 52 -0.23 -8.15 5.43
C LEU A 52 -0.51 -9.64 5.48
N GLU A 53 0.42 -10.47 5.96
CA GLU A 53 0.22 -11.93 6.01
C GLU A 53 -0.87 -12.39 6.98
N ARG A 54 -1.09 -11.62 8.05
CA ARG A 54 -2.04 -11.94 9.13
C ARG A 54 -2.62 -10.67 9.70
N VAL A 55 -3.94 -10.59 9.84
CA VAL A 55 -4.60 -9.42 10.42
C VAL A 55 -4.16 -9.19 11.88
N PRO A 56 -4.24 -7.96 12.41
CA PRO A 56 -3.76 -7.65 13.76
C PRO A 56 -4.40 -8.49 14.88
N ALA A 57 -5.61 -9.02 14.68
CA ALA A 57 -6.25 -9.93 15.61
C ALA A 57 -5.51 -11.29 15.67
N ASP A 58 -5.16 -11.83 14.51
CA ASP A 58 -4.42 -13.08 14.38
C ASP A 58 -2.98 -12.94 14.90
N ILE A 59 -2.30 -11.83 14.58
CA ILE A 59 -0.96 -11.54 15.12
C ILE A 59 -0.97 -11.57 16.65
N ARG A 60 -1.97 -10.96 17.29
CA ARG A 60 -2.09 -10.95 18.76
C ARG A 60 -2.42 -12.32 19.34
N ARG A 61 -3.27 -13.10 18.66
CA ARG A 61 -3.65 -14.45 19.10
C ARG A 61 -2.48 -15.43 19.00
N ASP A 62 -1.80 -15.43 17.86
CA ASP A 62 -0.78 -16.43 17.53
C ASP A 62 0.58 -16.10 18.17
N GLY A 63 0.84 -14.82 18.45
CA GLY A 63 2.11 -14.35 19.00
C GLY A 63 3.30 -14.56 18.06
N GLY A 64 4.49 -14.67 18.64
CA GLY A 64 5.75 -14.84 17.89
C GLY A 64 6.26 -13.53 17.26
N VAL A 65 7.05 -13.67 16.19
CA VAL A 65 7.67 -12.54 15.49
C VAL A 65 6.89 -12.23 14.22
N ALA A 66 6.25 -11.06 14.17
CA ALA A 66 5.67 -10.51 12.95
C ALA A 66 6.72 -9.72 12.16
N ARG A 67 6.80 -9.95 10.84
CA ARG A 67 7.71 -9.26 9.92
C ARG A 67 6.93 -8.65 8.76
N MET A 68 7.63 -8.02 7.83
CA MET A 68 7.09 -7.66 6.53
C MET A 68 6.57 -8.91 5.80
N SER A 69 5.46 -8.76 5.08
CA SER A 69 4.90 -9.79 4.22
C SER A 69 5.85 -10.17 3.08
N ASP A 70 5.71 -11.39 2.57
CA ASP A 70 6.37 -11.81 1.34
C ASP A 70 6.09 -10.82 0.17
N PRO A 71 7.12 -10.28 -0.50
CA PRO A 71 6.95 -9.42 -1.67
C PRO A 71 6.08 -10.01 -2.77
N ALA A 72 6.10 -11.33 -2.98
CA ALA A 72 5.25 -11.98 -3.98
C ALA A 72 3.77 -11.89 -3.62
N MET A 73 3.44 -11.96 -2.33
CA MET A 73 2.08 -11.78 -1.83
C MET A 73 1.62 -10.33 -2.01
N ILE A 74 2.49 -9.36 -1.70
CA ILE A 74 2.19 -7.93 -1.91
C ILE A 74 1.96 -7.64 -3.40
N ALA A 75 2.83 -8.13 -4.29
CA ALA A 75 2.68 -7.96 -5.74
C ALA A 75 1.37 -8.56 -6.25
N GLY A 76 0.98 -9.74 -5.77
CA GLY A 76 -0.31 -10.35 -6.13
C GLY A 76 -1.52 -9.54 -5.66
N ILE A 77 -1.42 -8.80 -4.56
CA ILE A 77 -2.46 -7.87 -4.11
C ILE A 77 -2.48 -6.61 -5.00
N GLN A 78 -1.31 -6.04 -5.31
CA GLN A 78 -1.19 -4.89 -6.21
C GLN A 78 -1.76 -5.15 -7.61
N GLU A 79 -1.54 -6.35 -8.16
CA GLU A 79 -2.09 -6.75 -9.46
C GLU A 79 -3.61 -6.97 -9.43
N ALA A 80 -4.20 -7.18 -8.25
CA ALA A 80 -5.60 -7.55 -8.11
C ALA A 80 -6.57 -6.35 -8.06
N VAL A 81 -6.07 -5.15 -7.75
CA VAL A 81 -6.87 -3.94 -7.52
C VAL A 81 -6.29 -2.72 -8.23
N THR A 82 -7.08 -1.66 -8.37
CA THR A 82 -6.65 -0.39 -8.97
C THR A 82 -6.39 0.73 -7.96
N ILE A 83 -6.83 0.55 -6.71
CA ILE A 83 -6.57 1.46 -5.60
C ILE A 83 -5.14 1.28 -5.02
N PRO A 84 -4.58 2.30 -4.34
CA PRO A 84 -3.27 2.21 -3.71
C PRO A 84 -3.12 1.03 -2.73
N VAL A 85 -1.91 0.47 -2.67
CA VAL A 85 -1.47 -0.61 -1.77
C VAL A 85 -0.26 -0.16 -0.98
#